data_AF-R8BEP9-F1
#
_entry.id   AF-R8BEP9-F1
#
_cell.length_a   1.000
_cell.length_b   1.000
_cell.length_c   1.000
_cell.angle_alpha   90.00
_cell.angle_beta   90.00
_cell.angle_gamma   90.00
#
_symmetry.space_group_name_H-M   'P 1'
#
loop_
_entity.id
_entity.type
_entity.pdbx_description
1 polymer ?
#
loop_
_entity_poly.entity_id
_entity_poly.type
_entity_poly.pdbx_seq_one_letter_code
_entity_poly.pdbx_strand_id
1 'polypeptide(L)'
;MILTGILRHYASVMLATAPKKVDQKATREQRSLVHGISVRSNFHALSKKSFNTRRDALITAYESGAYLKAPENRGQAPPNPMTDPNAMEGMMGMMKNQMAMIIPNTLIMSWINAFFSGYVIMKLPFPLTIKFKSMLQAGVATKDMDPRWMSSISWYFLCIFGLQPVFNFLLGSDNAASQMAQQMGQMGPQAPQMFGPGVDPDKQFIGEAENIAVIEHYSVLDDVEGRLLQGIKI
;
A
#
# COMPACT_ATOMS: atom_id res chain seq x y z
N MET A 1 -18.56 -14.21 11.35
CA MET A 1 -17.26 -13.51 11.20
C MET A 1 -16.18 -14.43 10.65
N ILE A 2 -15.96 -15.62 11.22
CA ILE A 2 -14.94 -16.56 10.71
C ILE A 2 -15.29 -17.07 9.30
N LEU A 3 -16.45 -17.72 9.12
CA LEU A 3 -16.87 -18.24 7.81
C LEU A 3 -16.95 -17.15 6.73
N THR A 4 -17.42 -15.96 7.09
CA THR A 4 -17.48 -14.81 6.18
C THR A 4 -16.08 -14.36 5.75
N GLY A 5 -15.08 -14.41 6.65
CA GLY A 5 -13.69 -14.11 6.31
C GLY A 5 -13.06 -15.17 5.41
N ILE A 6 -13.32 -16.45 5.68
CA ILE A 6 -12.85 -17.57 4.85
C ILE A 6 -13.47 -17.50 3.44
N LEU A 7 -14.80 -17.33 3.35
CA LEU A 7 -15.50 -17.21 2.08
C LEU A 7 -14.98 -16.03 1.26
N ARG A 8 -14.77 -14.88 1.92
CA ARG A 8 -14.17 -13.70 1.29
C ARG A 8 -12.78 -14.01 0.75
N HIS A 9 -11.94 -14.70 1.53
CA HIS A 9 -10.61 -15.05 1.08
C HIS A 9 -10.63 -15.86 -0.21
N TYR A 10 -11.42 -16.95 -0.24
CA TYR A 10 -11.54 -17.77 -1.44
C TYR A 10 -12.20 -17.02 -2.61
N ALA A 11 -13.26 -16.24 -2.35
CA ALA A 11 -13.88 -15.41 -3.38
C ALA A 11 -12.88 -14.39 -3.96
N SER A 12 -12.05 -13.76 -3.13
CA SER A 12 -11.00 -12.84 -3.57
C SER A 12 -9.93 -13.53 -4.40
N VAL A 13 -9.53 -14.76 -4.03
CA VAL A 13 -8.57 -15.56 -4.81
C VAL A 13 -9.17 -15.96 -6.16
N MET A 14 -10.45 -16.34 -6.19
CA MET A 14 -11.14 -16.70 -7.45
C MET A 14 -11.41 -15.49 -8.36
N LEU A 15 -11.65 -14.32 -7.77
CA LEU A 15 -11.87 -13.08 -8.51
C LEU A 15 -10.56 -12.38 -8.90
N ALA A 16 -9.43 -12.82 -8.35
CA ALA A 16 -8.12 -12.30 -8.71
C ALA A 16 -7.89 -12.55 -10.20
N THR A 17 -7.83 -11.46 -10.96
CA THR A 17 -7.51 -11.53 -12.38
C THR A 17 -6.06 -11.98 -12.55
N ALA A 18 -5.83 -12.88 -13.51
CA ALA A 18 -4.46 -13.26 -13.89
C ALA A 18 -3.61 -12.01 -14.15
N PRO A 19 -2.32 -11.99 -13.73
CA PRO A 19 -1.43 -10.87 -13.99
C PRO A 19 -1.42 -10.57 -15.48
N LYS A 20 -1.86 -9.36 -15.85
CA LYS A 20 -1.84 -8.94 -17.26
C LYS A 20 -0.39 -8.89 -17.73
N LYS A 21 -0.16 -9.35 -18.97
CA LYS A 21 1.13 -9.15 -19.63
C LYS A 21 1.31 -7.66 -19.86
N VAL A 22 2.17 -7.03 -19.06
CA VAL A 22 2.55 -5.64 -19.22
C VAL A 22 3.37 -5.52 -20.50
N ASP A 23 3.14 -4.47 -21.28
CA ASP A 23 3.94 -4.17 -22.47
C ASP A 23 5.43 -4.05 -22.12
N GLN A 24 6.31 -4.54 -22.99
CA GLN A 24 7.75 -4.56 -22.75
C GLN A 24 8.31 -3.15 -22.59
N LYS A 25 7.83 -2.19 -23.39
CA LYS A 25 8.27 -0.79 -23.31
C LYS A 25 7.83 -0.12 -22.01
N ALA A 26 6.58 -0.37 -21.57
CA ALA A 26 6.09 0.10 -20.27
C ALA A 26 6.85 -0.52 -19.09
N THR A 27 7.18 -1.81 -19.19
CA THR A 27 7.99 -2.50 -18.16
C THR A 27 9.40 -1.92 -18.10
N ARG A 28 10.02 -1.64 -19.25
CA ARG A 28 11.34 -1.00 -19.32
C ARG A 28 11.33 0.36 -18.65
N GLU A 29 10.33 1.19 -18.94
CA GLU A 29 10.14 2.50 -18.33
C GLU A 29 10.07 2.39 -16.80
N GLN A 30 9.14 1.58 -16.28
CA GLN A 30 8.99 1.36 -14.84
C GLN A 30 10.26 0.82 -14.18
N ARG A 31 10.88 -0.20 -14.76
CA ARG A 31 12.09 -0.83 -14.19
C ARG A 31 13.30 0.11 -14.22
N SER A 32 13.42 0.94 -15.25
CA SER A 32 14.49 1.92 -15.35
C SER A 32 14.37 2.99 -14.26
N LEU A 33 13.16 3.46 -13.94
CA LEU A 33 12.93 4.42 -12.85
C LEU A 33 13.23 3.79 -11.48
N VAL A 34 12.74 2.56 -11.24
CA VAL A 34 13.04 1.80 -10.01
C VAL A 34 14.54 1.57 -9.86
N HIS A 35 15.26 1.34 -10.96
CA HIS A 35 16.71 1.21 -10.94
C HIS A 35 17.39 2.51 -10.49
N GLY A 36 16.97 3.67 -11.01
CA GLY A 36 17.46 4.99 -10.57
C GLY A 36 17.27 5.21 -9.06
N ILE A 37 16.05 4.97 -8.58
CA ILE A 37 15.71 5.06 -7.15
C ILE A 37 16.56 4.10 -6.31
N SER A 38 16.79 2.89 -6.81
CA SER A 38 17.61 1.89 -6.12
C SER A 38 19.08 2.32 -6.05
N VAL A 39 19.62 2.90 -7.12
CA VAL A 39 20.98 3.46 -7.13
C VAL A 39 21.08 4.65 -6.18
N ARG A 40 20.08 5.55 -6.15
CA ARG A 40 20.00 6.66 -5.20
C ARG A 40 19.85 6.22 -3.75
N SER A 41 19.14 5.12 -3.49
CA SER A 41 18.93 4.64 -2.11
C SER A 41 20.13 3.84 -1.60
N ASN A 42 20.86 3.16 -2.49
CA ASN A 42 21.93 2.22 -2.15
C ASN A 42 23.31 2.63 -2.68
N PHE A 43 23.53 3.91 -2.99
CA PHE A 43 24.80 4.43 -3.53
C PHE A 43 26.01 4.14 -2.61
N HIS A 44 25.76 4.09 -1.31
CA HIS A 44 26.76 3.88 -0.28
C HIS A 44 27.39 2.48 -0.31
N ALA A 45 26.71 1.49 -0.89
CA ALA A 45 27.25 0.14 -1.08
C ALA A 45 28.17 0.02 -2.31
N LEU A 46 28.21 1.05 -3.17
CA LEU A 46 29.03 1.07 -4.37
C LEU A 46 30.36 1.76 -4.12
N SER A 47 31.39 1.37 -4.89
CA SER A 47 32.63 2.14 -4.97
C SER A 47 32.39 3.45 -5.74
N LYS A 48 33.17 4.49 -5.43
CA LYS A 48 33.06 5.82 -6.05
C LYS A 48 33.09 5.77 -7.58
N LYS A 49 34.02 4.98 -8.13
CA LYS A 49 34.12 4.75 -9.59
C LYS A 49 32.84 4.13 -10.16
N SER A 50 32.34 3.06 -9.53
CA SER A 50 31.14 2.37 -10.01
C SER A 50 29.89 3.24 -9.89
N PHE A 51 29.78 4.05 -8.83
CA PHE A 51 28.67 4.98 -8.67
C PHE A 51 28.69 6.05 -9.74
N ASN A 52 29.84 6.72 -9.96
CA ASN A 52 29.97 7.78 -10.97
C ASN A 52 29.63 7.27 -12.37
N THR A 53 30.16 6.12 -12.79
CA THR A 53 29.83 5.54 -14.11
C THR A 53 28.33 5.25 -14.27
N ARG A 54 27.67 4.74 -13.23
CA ARG A 54 26.21 4.46 -13.26
C ARG A 54 25.39 5.75 -13.23
N ARG A 55 25.78 6.71 -12.41
CA ARG A 55 25.16 8.04 -12.36
C ARG A 55 25.20 8.70 -13.73
N ASP A 56 26.38 8.80 -14.33
CA ASP A 56 26.56 9.53 -15.58
C ASP A 56 25.79 8.85 -16.73
N ALA A 57 25.80 7.51 -16.76
CA ALA A 57 25.00 6.73 -17.70
C ALA A 57 23.49 6.90 -17.49
N LEU A 58 23.00 6.93 -16.24
CA LEU A 58 21.58 7.10 -15.92
C LEU A 58 21.11 8.52 -16.22
N ILE A 59 21.88 9.54 -15.84
CA ILE A 59 21.59 10.94 -16.15
C ILE A 59 21.49 11.11 -17.67
N THR A 60 22.49 10.64 -18.42
CA THR A 60 22.49 10.73 -19.88
C THR A 60 21.29 9.97 -20.50
N ALA A 61 20.94 8.81 -19.95
CA ALA A 61 19.82 8.01 -20.46
C ALA A 61 18.44 8.61 -20.12
N TYR A 62 18.30 9.29 -18.98
CA TYR A 62 17.10 10.02 -18.58
C TYR A 62 16.97 11.34 -19.35
N GLU A 63 18.06 12.08 -19.54
CA GLU A 63 18.14 13.30 -20.35
C GLU A 63 18.05 13.05 -21.86
N SER A 64 18.29 11.84 -22.34
CA SER A 64 18.03 11.44 -23.74
C SER A 64 16.63 10.85 -23.95
N GLY A 65 15.91 10.51 -22.87
CA GLY A 65 14.60 9.87 -22.96
C GLY A 65 14.64 8.42 -23.48
N ALA A 66 15.81 7.76 -23.45
CA ALA A 66 16.01 6.44 -24.05
C ALA A 66 15.11 5.33 -23.44
N TYR A 67 14.70 5.50 -22.19
CA TYR A 67 13.86 4.55 -21.46
C TYR A 67 12.36 4.83 -21.54
N LEU A 68 11.95 5.97 -22.11
CA LEU A 68 10.54 6.31 -22.29
C LEU A 68 9.84 5.30 -23.21
N LYS A 69 8.57 5.03 -22.93
CA LYS A 69 7.71 4.15 -23.75
C LYS A 69 7.46 4.74 -25.14
N ALA A 70 7.36 6.06 -25.22
CA ALA A 70 7.22 6.84 -26.44
C ALA A 70 8.21 8.02 -26.43
N PRO A 71 9.44 7.86 -26.98
CA PRO A 71 10.43 8.93 -27.00
C PRO A 71 9.98 10.16 -27.81
N GLU A 72 8.96 9.99 -28.67
CA GLU A 72 8.37 11.05 -29.50
C GLU A 72 7.37 11.95 -28.74
N ASN A 73 6.90 11.54 -27.56
CA ASN A 73 5.95 12.31 -26.75
C ASN A 73 6.63 13.15 -25.65
N ARG A 74 7.91 13.45 -25.84
CA ARG A 74 8.72 14.22 -24.88
C ARG A 74 8.10 15.60 -24.67
N GLY A 75 7.84 15.96 -23.41
CA GLY A 75 7.19 17.24 -23.05
C GLY A 75 5.69 17.35 -23.39
N GLN A 76 5.02 16.29 -23.86
CA GLN A 76 3.56 16.30 -24.00
C GLN A 76 2.91 16.01 -22.65
N ALA A 77 1.92 16.84 -22.29
CA ALA A 77 1.09 16.60 -21.11
C ALA A 77 0.49 15.17 -21.20
N PRO A 78 0.48 14.42 -20.09
CA PRO A 78 0.02 13.03 -20.11
C PRO A 78 -1.37 12.99 -20.75
N PRO A 79 -1.60 12.15 -21.78
CA PRO A 79 -2.95 11.95 -22.29
C PRO A 79 -3.83 11.54 -21.10
N ASN A 80 -4.98 12.20 -20.97
CA ASN A 80 -5.87 12.04 -19.84
C ASN A 80 -6.02 10.55 -19.52
N PRO A 81 -5.86 10.10 -18.25
CA PRO A 81 -5.95 8.68 -17.91
C PRO A 81 -7.30 8.01 -18.25
N MET A 82 -8.33 8.81 -18.50
CA MET A 82 -9.63 8.39 -19.00
C MET A 82 -9.67 8.12 -20.52
N THR A 83 -8.64 8.52 -21.25
CA THR A 83 -8.55 8.39 -22.72
C THR A 83 -7.65 7.24 -23.17
N ASP A 84 -6.83 6.67 -22.28
CA ASP A 84 -6.05 5.47 -22.55
C ASP A 84 -6.79 4.23 -22.02
N PRO A 85 -7.32 3.35 -22.90
CA PRO A 85 -8.05 2.14 -22.52
C PRO A 85 -7.25 1.25 -21.56
N ASN A 86 -5.91 1.20 -21.67
CA ASN A 86 -5.07 0.38 -20.79
C ASN A 86 -4.91 0.98 -19.39
N ALA A 87 -4.85 2.31 -19.29
CA ALA A 87 -4.80 3.00 -18.00
C ALA A 87 -6.15 2.92 -17.28
N MET A 88 -7.24 3.06 -18.03
CA MET A 88 -8.60 2.88 -17.53
C MET A 88 -8.85 1.43 -17.08
N GLU A 89 -8.36 0.43 -17.82
CA GLU A 89 -8.53 -0.98 -17.44
C GLU A 89 -7.66 -1.37 -16.22
N GLY A 90 -6.48 -0.77 -16.05
CA GLY A 90 -5.65 -0.91 -14.85
C GLY A 90 -6.26 -0.23 -13.63
N MET A 91 -6.81 0.98 -13.81
CA MET A 91 -7.57 1.71 -12.79
C MET A 91 -8.85 0.95 -12.42
N MET A 92 -9.58 0.42 -13.41
CA MET A 92 -10.77 -0.40 -13.20
C MET A 92 -10.42 -1.74 -12.56
N GLY A 93 -9.24 -2.32 -12.83
CA GLY A 93 -8.73 -3.50 -12.15
C GLY A 93 -8.47 -3.25 -10.66
N MET A 94 -7.83 -2.13 -10.31
CA MET A 94 -7.67 -1.71 -8.91
C MET A 94 -9.01 -1.37 -8.26
N MET A 95 -9.88 -0.64 -8.95
CA MET A 95 -11.21 -0.29 -8.46
C MET A 95 -12.07 -1.55 -8.25
N LYS A 96 -12.00 -2.54 -9.15
CA LYS A 96 -12.70 -3.81 -9.02
C LYS A 96 -12.22 -4.59 -7.80
N ASN A 97 -10.90 -4.64 -7.57
CA ASN A 97 -10.35 -5.26 -6.36
C ASN A 97 -10.77 -4.50 -5.10
N GLN A 98 -10.74 -3.17 -5.11
CA GLN A 98 -11.21 -2.34 -4.00
C GLN A 98 -12.73 -2.51 -3.76
N MET A 99 -13.52 -2.61 -4.82
CA MET A 99 -14.97 -2.77 -4.76
C MET A 99 -15.38 -4.17 -4.29
N ALA A 100 -14.69 -5.21 -4.76
CA ALA A 100 -14.83 -6.58 -4.26
C ALA A 100 -14.51 -6.68 -2.76
N MET A 101 -13.71 -5.74 -2.23
CA MET A 101 -13.39 -5.64 -0.80
C MET A 101 -14.38 -4.78 0.01
N ILE A 102 -14.96 -3.74 -0.59
CA ILE A 102 -15.91 -2.82 0.08
C ILE A 102 -17.31 -3.42 0.15
N ILE A 103 -17.80 -4.04 -0.92
CA ILE A 103 -19.18 -4.56 -1.00
C ILE A 103 -19.51 -5.50 0.17
N PRO A 104 -18.68 -6.53 0.47
CA PRO A 104 -18.99 -7.43 1.59
C PRO A 104 -19.03 -6.70 2.94
N ASN A 105 -18.19 -5.68 3.15
CA ASN A 105 -18.10 -4.95 4.41
C ASN A 105 -19.34 -4.12 4.67
N THR A 106 -19.79 -3.38 3.66
CA THR A 106 -20.97 -2.52 3.75
C THR A 106 -22.23 -3.36 3.90
N LEU A 107 -22.33 -4.49 3.19
CA LEU A 107 -23.46 -5.41 3.33
C LEU A 107 -23.57 -6.00 4.73
N ILE A 108 -22.46 -6.49 5.30
CA ILE A 108 -22.45 -7.04 6.65
C ILE A 108 -22.76 -5.95 7.70
N MET A 109 -22.19 -4.76 7.55
CA MET A 109 -22.47 -3.63 8.44
C MET A 109 -23.95 -3.21 8.40
N SER A 110 -24.53 -3.11 7.19
CA SER A 110 -25.95 -2.82 6.99
C SER A 110 -26.84 -3.91 7.59
N TRP A 111 -26.48 -5.19 7.39
CA TRP A 111 -27.19 -6.33 7.96
C TRP A 111 -27.19 -6.30 9.50
N ILE A 112 -26.03 -6.05 10.11
CA ILE A 112 -25.92 -5.98 11.57
C ILE A 112 -26.72 -4.80 12.12
N ASN A 113 -26.69 -3.66 11.44
CA ASN A 113 -27.48 -2.49 11.83
C ASN A 113 -29.00 -2.74 11.71
N ALA A 114 -29.46 -3.40 10.64
CA ALA A 114 -30.88 -3.67 10.43
C ALA A 114 -31.47 -4.68 11.43
N PHE A 115 -30.72 -5.75 11.76
CA PHE A 115 -31.25 -6.85 12.58
C PHE A 115 -30.87 -6.78 14.06
N PHE A 116 -29.76 -6.12 14.40
CA PHE A 116 -29.19 -6.16 15.76
C PHE A 116 -28.95 -4.77 16.37
N SER A 117 -29.50 -3.69 15.80
CA SER A 117 -29.45 -2.35 16.40
C SER A 117 -30.40 -2.23 17.60
N GLY A 118 -30.08 -1.36 18.56
CA GLY A 118 -30.91 -1.09 19.74
C GLY A 118 -30.64 -1.97 20.96
N TYR A 119 -29.80 -3.01 20.84
CA TYR A 119 -29.52 -3.96 21.93
C TYR A 119 -28.08 -3.89 22.42
N VAL A 120 -27.90 -4.15 23.71
CA VAL A 120 -26.60 -4.41 24.34
C VAL A 120 -26.41 -5.91 24.44
N ILE A 121 -25.24 -6.41 24.05
CA ILE A 121 -25.02 -7.86 23.93
C ILE A 121 -24.05 -8.42 24.96
N MET A 122 -23.09 -7.61 25.45
CA MET A 122 -22.12 -8.06 26.45
C MET A 122 -21.51 -6.90 27.23
N LYS A 123 -20.94 -7.26 28.39
CA LYS A 123 -20.15 -6.37 29.25
C LYS A 123 -18.68 -6.76 29.16
N LEU A 124 -17.81 -5.79 28.93
CA LEU A 124 -16.36 -6.01 28.89
C LEU A 124 -15.78 -6.18 30.30
N PRO A 125 -14.79 -7.08 30.49
CA PRO A 125 -14.23 -7.39 31.81
C PRO A 125 -13.21 -6.36 32.31
N PHE A 126 -12.95 -5.30 31.55
CA PHE A 126 -11.99 -4.25 31.88
C PHE A 126 -12.65 -2.87 31.84
N PRO A 127 -12.17 -1.90 32.65
CA PRO A 127 -12.67 -0.53 32.64
C PRO A 127 -12.33 0.18 31.34
N LEU A 128 -13.25 1.01 30.84
CA LEU A 128 -13.08 1.81 29.63
C LEU A 128 -13.36 3.28 29.91
N THR A 129 -12.66 4.16 29.19
CA THR A 129 -12.88 5.60 29.28
C THR A 129 -14.13 6.02 28.54
N ILE A 130 -14.75 7.13 28.97
CA ILE A 130 -16.00 7.63 28.40
C ILE A 130 -15.90 8.00 26.91
N LYS A 131 -14.69 8.26 26.40
CA LYS A 131 -14.45 8.56 24.98
C LYS A 131 -14.80 7.38 24.07
N PHE A 132 -14.71 6.14 24.56
CA PHE A 132 -15.10 4.96 23.78
C PHE A 132 -16.62 4.74 23.74
N LYS A 133 -17.40 5.46 24.54
CA LYS A 133 -18.85 5.27 24.64
C LYS A 133 -19.58 5.50 23.31
N SER A 134 -19.27 6.58 22.60
CA SER A 134 -19.88 6.88 21.29
C SER A 134 -19.58 5.82 20.24
N MET A 135 -18.44 5.13 20.36
CA MET A 135 -18.02 4.05 19.46
C MET A 135 -18.61 2.69 19.89
N LEU A 136 -18.65 2.39 21.19
CA LEU A 136 -19.07 1.09 21.72
C LEU A 136 -20.58 0.93 21.90
N GLN A 137 -21.31 2.04 21.95
CA GLN A 137 -22.76 2.09 22.14
C GLN A 137 -23.47 2.69 20.93
N ALA A 138 -22.82 2.67 19.77
CA ALA A 138 -23.44 3.04 18.52
C ALA A 138 -24.72 2.21 18.32
N GLY A 139 -25.85 2.89 18.13
CA GLY A 139 -27.17 2.27 17.99
C GLY A 139 -27.96 2.06 19.29
N VAL A 140 -27.44 2.46 20.46
CA VAL A 140 -28.17 2.37 21.76
C VAL A 140 -28.39 3.77 22.33
N ALA A 141 -29.64 4.21 22.40
CA ALA A 141 -30.00 5.56 22.83
C ALA A 141 -30.10 5.69 24.36
N THR A 142 -28.97 5.55 25.09
CA THR A 142 -28.94 5.72 26.56
C THR A 142 -27.80 6.65 27.01
N LYS A 143 -28.14 7.69 27.79
CA LYS A 143 -27.19 8.74 28.20
C LYS A 143 -26.27 8.31 29.35
N ASP A 144 -26.74 7.49 30.28
CA ASP A 144 -26.02 7.21 31.54
C ASP A 144 -25.49 5.77 31.66
N MET A 145 -25.48 5.01 30.57
CA MET A 145 -24.98 3.63 30.57
C MET A 145 -23.44 3.57 30.69
N ASP A 146 -22.96 2.62 31.51
CA ASP A 146 -21.53 2.34 31.71
C ASP A 146 -20.85 1.99 30.36
N PRO A 147 -19.72 2.65 29.99
CA PRO A 147 -18.98 2.39 28.76
C PRO A 147 -18.52 0.93 28.55
N ARG A 148 -18.54 0.09 29.60
CA ARG A 148 -18.22 -1.35 29.49
C ARG A 148 -19.27 -2.14 28.71
N TRP A 149 -20.48 -1.62 28.58
CA TRP A 149 -21.55 -2.24 27.80
C TRP A 149 -21.36 -1.94 26.32
N MET A 150 -21.38 -3.01 25.51
CA MET A 150 -21.07 -2.98 24.10
C MET A 150 -22.28 -3.38 23.25
N SER A 151 -22.52 -2.65 22.16
CA SER A 151 -23.53 -2.97 21.17
C SER A 151 -23.03 -4.03 20.17
N SER A 152 -23.96 -4.60 19.42
CA SER A 152 -23.69 -5.57 18.35
C SER A 152 -22.75 -5.03 17.27
N ILE A 153 -22.86 -3.75 16.91
CA ILE A 153 -22.04 -3.07 15.91
C ILE A 153 -20.59 -2.99 16.37
N SER A 154 -20.38 -2.63 17.62
CA SER A 154 -19.04 -2.47 18.19
C SER A 154 -18.35 -3.81 18.39
N TRP A 155 -19.10 -4.85 18.72
CA TRP A 155 -18.59 -6.22 18.73
C TRP A 155 -18.15 -6.69 17.35
N TYR A 156 -18.87 -6.31 16.30
CA TYR A 156 -18.45 -6.58 14.93
C TYR A 156 -17.12 -5.93 14.58
N PHE A 157 -16.94 -4.64 14.89
CA PHE A 157 -15.66 -3.97 14.73
C PHE A 157 -14.54 -4.64 15.53
N LEU A 158 -14.81 -5.04 16.77
CA LEU A 158 -13.84 -5.78 17.58
C LEU A 158 -13.45 -7.10 16.89
N CYS A 159 -14.42 -7.85 16.35
CA CYS A 159 -14.15 -9.07 15.59
C CYS A 159 -13.32 -8.82 14.32
N ILE A 160 -13.54 -7.71 13.60
CA ILE A 160 -12.76 -7.37 12.39
C ILE A 160 -11.27 -7.24 12.73
N PHE A 161 -10.94 -6.53 13.81
CA PHE A 161 -9.55 -6.30 14.21
C PHE A 161 -8.96 -7.51 14.96
N GLY A 162 -9.75 -8.15 15.82
CA GLY A 162 -9.29 -9.23 16.70
C GLY A 162 -9.11 -10.59 16.03
N LEU A 163 -9.75 -10.83 14.87
CA LEU A 163 -9.64 -12.11 14.16
C LEU A 163 -8.45 -12.21 13.20
N GLN A 164 -7.65 -11.14 13.03
CA GLN A 164 -6.47 -11.18 12.16
C GLN A 164 -5.50 -12.34 12.50
N PRO A 165 -5.14 -12.60 13.77
CA PRO A 165 -4.24 -13.72 14.10
C PRO A 165 -4.86 -15.08 13.78
N VAL A 166 -6.19 -15.21 13.93
CA VAL A 166 -6.93 -16.43 13.60
C VAL A 166 -6.91 -16.68 12.09
N PHE A 167 -7.14 -15.65 11.28
CA PHE A 167 -7.05 -15.76 9.82
C PHE A 167 -5.62 -16.01 9.35
N ASN A 168 -4.62 -15.37 9.97
CA ASN A 168 -3.21 -15.61 9.65
C ASN A 168 -2.80 -17.06 9.96
N PHE A 169 -3.28 -17.61 11.07
CA PHE A 169 -3.04 -19.01 11.41
C PHE A 169 -3.73 -19.98 10.44
N LEU A 170 -4.97 -19.70 10.05
CA LEU A 170 -5.77 -20.60 9.22
C LEU A 170 -5.43 -20.52 7.72
N LEU A 171 -5.13 -19.32 7.21
CA LEU A 171 -5.03 -19.02 5.78
C LEU A 171 -3.63 -18.51 5.36
N GLY A 172 -2.70 -18.33 6.30
CA GLY A 172 -1.37 -17.78 6.04
C GLY A 172 -1.31 -16.24 6.05
N SER A 173 -0.12 -15.67 5.88
CA SER A 173 0.16 -14.23 6.00
C SER A 173 -0.54 -13.35 4.95
N ASP A 174 -0.75 -13.88 3.74
CA ASP A 174 -1.28 -13.13 2.59
C ASP A 174 -2.79 -13.30 2.41
N ASN A 175 -3.52 -13.54 3.50
CA ASN A 175 -4.95 -13.75 3.41
C ASN A 175 -5.72 -12.44 3.19
N ALA A 176 -6.70 -12.48 2.28
CA ALA A 176 -7.56 -11.33 1.96
C ALA A 176 -8.59 -11.01 3.07
N ALA A 177 -8.67 -11.81 4.13
CA ALA A 177 -9.52 -11.56 5.29
C ALA A 177 -8.90 -10.50 6.22
N SER A 178 -7.59 -10.59 6.47
CA SER A 178 -6.80 -9.66 7.29
C SER A 178 -6.58 -8.30 6.62
N GLN A 179 -6.67 -8.23 5.28
CA GLN A 179 -6.56 -6.99 4.51
C GLN A 179 -7.67 -5.98 4.83
N MET A 180 -8.82 -6.43 5.36
CA MET A 180 -9.94 -5.57 5.77
C MET A 180 -9.54 -4.56 6.85
N ALA A 181 -8.83 -5.03 7.88
CA ALA A 181 -8.35 -4.18 8.97
C ALA A 181 -7.20 -3.26 8.50
N GLN A 182 -6.37 -3.71 7.56
CA GLN A 182 -5.36 -2.86 6.92
C GLN A 182 -5.99 -1.75 6.07
N GLN A 183 -7.05 -2.05 5.31
CA GLN A 183 -7.73 -1.08 4.47
C GLN A 183 -8.47 -0.01 5.29
N MET A 184 -9.14 -0.42 6.37
CA MET A 184 -9.80 0.52 7.30
C MET A 184 -8.77 1.37 8.07
N GLY A 185 -7.56 0.85 8.31
CA GLY A 185 -6.44 1.61 8.86
C GLY A 185 -5.75 2.55 7.86
N GLN A 186 -5.86 2.27 6.56
CA GLN A 186 -5.25 3.06 5.48
C GLN A 186 -6.10 4.24 4.99
N MET A 187 -7.27 4.52 5.57
CA MET A 187 -8.00 5.78 5.32
C MET A 187 -7.33 7.03 5.96
N GLY A 188 -6.06 6.95 6.32
CA GLY A 188 -5.21 8.11 6.67
C GLY A 188 -4.57 8.74 5.42
N PRO A 189 -4.07 10.00 5.53
CA PRO A 189 -3.60 10.77 4.38
C PRO A 189 -2.45 10.08 3.61
N GLN A 190 -2.77 9.75 2.35
CA GLN A 190 -1.92 9.55 1.16
C GLN A 190 -0.47 9.09 1.35
N ALA A 191 -0.19 7.85 0.95
CA ALA A 191 1.10 7.53 0.34
C ALA A 191 1.11 8.05 -1.11
N PRO A 192 2.14 8.80 -1.56
CA PRO A 192 2.23 9.22 -2.96
C PRO A 192 2.32 7.98 -3.86
N GLN A 193 1.29 7.78 -4.67
CA GLN A 193 1.24 6.76 -5.71
C GLN A 193 2.27 7.11 -6.79
N MET A 194 3.47 6.56 -6.67
CA MET A 194 4.60 6.74 -7.61
C MET A 194 4.26 6.35 -9.07
N PHE A 195 3.20 5.59 -9.28
CA PHE A 195 2.74 5.12 -10.60
C PHE A 195 1.23 5.40 -10.80
N GLY A 196 0.77 6.53 -10.26
CA GLY A 196 -0.63 6.95 -10.40
C GLY A 196 -0.96 7.45 -11.82
N PRO A 197 -2.19 7.20 -12.31
CA PRO A 197 -2.67 7.81 -13.55
C PRO A 197 -2.61 9.34 -13.45
N GLY A 198 -1.80 9.97 -14.31
CA GLY A 198 -1.65 11.43 -14.37
C GLY A 198 -0.25 11.96 -14.02
N VAL A 199 0.70 11.10 -13.64
CA VAL A 199 2.09 11.49 -13.49
C VAL A 199 2.81 11.36 -14.84
N ASP A 200 3.45 12.44 -15.28
CA ASP A 200 4.23 12.50 -16.50
C ASP A 200 5.57 11.75 -16.30
N PRO A 201 5.81 10.62 -17.02
CA PRO A 201 7.02 9.83 -16.85
C PRO A 201 8.29 10.64 -17.16
N ASP A 202 8.25 11.55 -18.14
CA ASP A 202 9.41 12.36 -18.53
C ASP A 202 9.85 13.28 -17.38
N LYS A 203 8.88 13.91 -16.70
CA LYS A 203 9.16 14.71 -15.49
C LYS A 203 9.69 13.87 -14.34
N GLN A 204 9.23 12.63 -14.19
CA GLN A 204 9.78 11.73 -13.17
C GLN A 204 11.24 11.35 -13.46
N PHE A 205 11.58 11.09 -14.72
CA PHE A 205 12.95 10.79 -15.11
C PHE A 205 13.87 11.99 -14.94
N ILE A 206 13.43 13.20 -15.33
CA ILE A 206 14.20 14.43 -15.13
C ILE A 206 14.38 14.71 -13.64
N GLY A 207 13.31 14.61 -12.84
CA GLY A 207 13.39 14.78 -11.39
C GLY A 207 14.30 13.76 -10.72
N GLU A 208 14.29 12.49 -11.17
CA GLU A 208 15.23 11.50 -10.66
C GLU A 208 16.67 11.75 -11.13
N ALA A 209 16.88 12.25 -12.35
CA ALA A 209 18.21 12.65 -12.83
C ALA A 209 18.80 13.77 -11.97
N GLU A 210 18.01 14.81 -11.67
CA GLU A 210 18.38 15.90 -10.77
C GLU A 210 18.69 15.36 -9.36
N ASN A 211 17.82 14.49 -8.82
CA ASN A 211 18.03 13.88 -7.51
C ASN A 211 19.32 13.07 -7.43
N ILE A 212 19.67 12.32 -8.48
CA ILE A 212 20.92 11.53 -8.51
C ILE A 212 22.14 12.45 -8.70
N ALA A 213 22.01 13.54 -9.46
CA ALA A 213 23.09 14.49 -9.70
C ALA A 213 23.56 15.20 -8.41
N VAL A 214 22.65 15.45 -7.47
CA VAL A 214 22.94 16.14 -6.20
C VAL A 214 23.60 15.22 -5.16
N ILE A 215 23.67 13.90 -5.38
CA ILE A 215 24.22 12.96 -4.40
C ILE A 215 25.73 13.09 -4.30
N GLU A 216 26.20 13.40 -3.09
CA GLU A 216 27.60 13.23 -2.72
C GLU A 216 27.88 11.78 -2.34
N HIS A 217 28.80 11.13 -3.08
CA HIS A 217 29.12 9.72 -2.86
C HIS A 217 30.07 9.54 -1.67
N TYR A 218 29.67 8.70 -0.72
CA TYR A 218 30.52 8.09 0.29
C TYR A 218 30.37 6.56 0.20
N SER A 219 31.43 5.79 0.46
CA SER A 219 31.32 4.33 0.48
C SER A 219 31.32 3.79 1.91
N VAL A 220 30.41 2.86 2.20
CA VAL A 220 30.44 2.06 3.42
C VAL A 220 31.56 1.01 3.37
N LEU A 221 32.25 0.86 2.24
CA LEU A 221 33.43 0.00 2.15
C LEU A 221 34.73 0.71 2.56
N ASP A 222 34.71 2.05 2.61
CA ASP A 222 35.87 2.83 3.04
C ASP A 222 36.12 2.57 4.54
N ASP A 223 37.36 2.30 4.93
CA ASP A 223 37.76 1.97 6.32
C ASP A 223 37.00 0.80 6.96
N VAL A 224 36.48 -0.15 6.15
CA VAL A 224 35.79 -1.34 6.67
C VAL A 224 36.73 -2.22 7.48
N GLU A 225 38.00 -2.30 7.09
CA GLU A 225 39.05 -3.07 7.78
C GLU A 225 39.30 -2.52 9.19
N GLY A 226 39.40 -1.19 9.32
CA GLY A 226 39.56 -0.53 10.61
C GLY A 226 38.35 -0.76 11.53
N ARG A 227 37.13 -0.65 10.99
CA ARG A 227 35.89 -0.93 11.75
C ARG A 227 35.77 -2.38 12.17
N LEU A 228 36.17 -3.31 11.31
CA LEU A 228 36.19 -4.74 11.62
C LEU A 228 37.17 -5.03 12.76
N LEU A 229 38.40 -4.52 12.68
CA LEU A 229 39.43 -4.71 13.71
C LEU A 229 39.04 -4.10 15.05
N GLN A 230 38.34 -2.96 15.07
CA GLN A 230 37.80 -2.38 16.31
C GLN A 230 36.67 -3.22 16.94
N GLY A 231 35.87 -3.91 16.11
CA GLY A 231 34.80 -4.80 16.55
C GLY A 231 35.33 -6.13 17.11
N ILE A 232 36.48 -6.58 16.63
CA ILE A 232 37.20 -7.75 17.16
C ILE A 232 38.02 -7.29 18.37
N LYS A 233 37.35 -7.08 19.51
CA LYS A 233 38.04 -7.02 20.80
C LYS A 233 38.62 -8.40 21.09
N ILE A 234 39.94 -8.54 20.98
CA ILE A 234 40.72 -9.60 21.63
C ILE A 234 40.97 -9.20 23.08
#